data_AF-A0A1S3ZAR4-F1
#
_entry.id   AF-A0A1S3ZAR4-F1
#
_cell.length_a   1.000
_cell.length_b   1.000
_cell.length_c   1.000
_cell.angle_alpha   90.00
_cell.angle_beta   90.00
_cell.angle_gamma   90.00
#
_symmetry.space_group_name_H-M   'P 1'
#
loop_
_entity.id
_entity.type
_entity.pdbx_description
1 polymer ?
#
loop_
_entity_poly.entity_id
_entity_poly.type
_entity_poly.pdbx_seq_one_letter_code
_entity_poly.pdbx_strand_id
1 'polypeptide(L)'
;MEFKQFSQVAILLGMVVILIFFVLCKVLYSWLVLPKLKYQKLKENGFEGPAPSFPLGNINEMKKELMNTASSATSSPSLSALKISHDIHSLAFPYFAKWQKLHGKVFIYWLGTEPFVYIADPEFIKKMSAGVMGKSWGKPTVFKRDRKAMFGKGLVMVEGDEWMGWVMNEVLRLYSPAPNVQRQTREDIKVDNVVIPKGTNMWIDLVSMHHDKQLWGEDVNEFKPERFKDDMIHGGCKHKMGYLPFGFGGRMCIGRNLTMMEFKVVLSLILTNFSFSISPNYRHCPSIMLSLRPTQGLPLIFQPL
;
A
#
# COMPACT_ATOMS: atom_id res chain seq x y z
N MET A 1 16.46 -24.53 -57.59
CA MET A 1 15.83 -24.57 -56.25
C MET A 1 16.70 -23.89 -55.19
N GLU A 2 18.03 -24.03 -55.27
CA GLU A 2 19.00 -23.45 -54.32
C GLU A 2 19.04 -21.91 -54.25
N PHE A 3 18.82 -21.20 -55.37
CA PHE A 3 18.90 -19.72 -55.39
C PHE A 3 17.81 -19.03 -54.55
N LYS A 4 16.59 -19.62 -54.49
CA LYS A 4 15.51 -19.14 -53.63
C LYS A 4 15.82 -19.37 -52.14
N GLN A 5 16.53 -20.44 -51.83
CA GLN A 5 16.92 -20.79 -50.47
C GLN A 5 18.01 -19.85 -49.94
N PHE A 6 19.01 -19.51 -50.76
CA PHE A 6 20.02 -18.49 -50.43
C PHE A 6 19.40 -17.10 -50.21
N SER A 7 18.46 -16.69 -51.06
CA SER A 7 17.75 -15.41 -50.91
C SER A 7 16.92 -15.34 -49.63
N GLN A 8 16.22 -16.43 -49.26
CA GLN A 8 15.47 -16.51 -48.00
C GLN A 8 16.37 -16.44 -46.76
N VAL A 9 17.53 -17.11 -46.78
CA VAL A 9 18.50 -17.07 -45.67
C VAL A 9 19.08 -15.66 -45.50
N ALA A 10 19.42 -14.96 -46.60
CA ALA A 10 19.92 -13.59 -46.55
C ALA A 10 18.88 -12.60 -45.98
N ILE A 11 17.60 -12.74 -46.35
CA ILE A 11 16.49 -11.92 -45.81
C ILE A 11 16.32 -12.18 -44.30
N LEU A 12 16.36 -13.45 -43.87
CA LEU A 12 16.24 -13.81 -42.46
C LEU A 12 17.39 -13.23 -41.63
N LEU A 13 18.63 -13.34 -42.11
CA LEU A 13 19.80 -12.74 -41.46
C LEU A 13 19.67 -11.22 -41.36
N GLY A 14 19.20 -10.56 -42.41
CA GLY A 14 18.93 -9.11 -42.41
C GLY A 14 17.91 -8.71 -41.34
N MET A 15 16.79 -9.44 -41.22
CA MET A 15 15.78 -9.19 -40.18
C MET A 15 16.33 -9.39 -38.76
N VAL A 16 17.16 -10.41 -38.55
CA VAL A 16 17.81 -10.66 -37.24
C VAL A 16 18.77 -9.53 -36.88
N VAL A 17 19.58 -9.04 -37.83
CA VAL A 17 20.50 -7.91 -37.60
C VAL A 17 19.73 -6.64 -37.25
N ILE A 18 18.63 -6.34 -37.96
CA ILE A 18 17.77 -5.18 -37.66
C ILE A 18 17.15 -5.32 -36.27
N LEU A 19 16.67 -6.51 -35.89
CA LEU A 19 16.12 -6.77 -34.56
C LEU A 19 17.17 -6.58 -33.47
N ILE A 20 18.38 -7.11 -33.65
CA ILE A 20 19.50 -6.95 -32.71
C ILE A 20 19.86 -5.47 -32.57
N PHE A 21 19.97 -4.74 -33.68
CA PHE A 21 20.25 -3.31 -33.66
C PHE A 21 19.16 -2.53 -32.91
N PHE A 22 17.89 -2.82 -33.17
CA PHE A 22 16.77 -2.19 -32.47
C PHE A 22 16.79 -2.48 -30.96
N VAL A 23 17.08 -3.73 -30.57
CA VAL A 23 17.21 -4.11 -29.15
C VAL A 23 18.40 -3.39 -28.51
N LEU A 24 19.55 -3.33 -29.18
CA LEU A 24 20.73 -2.60 -28.70
C LEU A 24 20.43 -1.12 -28.52
N CYS A 25 19.81 -0.46 -29.50
CA CYS A 25 19.39 0.94 -29.40
C CYS A 25 18.42 1.15 -28.23
N LYS A 26 17.45 0.24 -28.04
CA LYS A 26 16.49 0.32 -26.94
C LYS A 26 17.16 0.14 -25.57
N VAL A 27 18.13 -0.77 -25.46
CA VAL A 27 18.91 -0.97 -24.24
C VAL A 27 19.76 0.26 -23.95
N LEU A 28 20.52 0.77 -24.92
CA LEU A 28 21.34 1.97 -24.79
C LEU A 28 20.50 3.19 -24.41
N TYR A 29 19.36 3.39 -25.06
CA TYR A 29 18.43 4.47 -24.72
C TYR A 29 17.91 4.34 -23.27
N SER A 30 17.48 3.13 -22.88
CA SER A 30 16.92 2.89 -21.55
C SER A 30 17.97 3.00 -20.43
N TRP A 31 19.24 2.68 -20.71
CA TRP A 31 20.31 2.68 -19.72
C TRP A 31 21.07 4.00 -19.63
N LEU A 32 21.24 4.71 -20.75
CA LEU A 32 22.06 5.93 -20.78
C LEU A 32 21.20 7.19 -20.87
N VAL A 33 20.19 7.20 -21.74
CA VAL A 33 19.42 8.42 -22.03
C VAL A 33 18.35 8.65 -20.97
N LEU A 34 17.53 7.64 -20.69
CA LEU A 34 16.42 7.76 -19.75
C LEU A 34 16.86 8.19 -18.34
N PRO A 35 17.93 7.60 -17.74
CA PRO A 35 18.40 8.00 -16.42
C PRO A 35 18.95 9.43 -16.41
N LYS A 36 19.66 9.84 -17.47
CA LYS A 36 20.18 11.20 -17.60
C LYS A 36 19.07 12.24 -17.68
N LEU A 37 18.02 11.97 -18.46
CA LEU A 37 16.84 12.84 -18.55
C LEU A 37 16.09 12.93 -17.22
N LYS A 38 15.90 11.80 -16.52
CA LYS A 38 15.30 11.78 -15.16
C LYS A 38 16.13 12.60 -14.18
N TYR A 39 17.46 12.48 -14.22
CA TYR A 39 18.37 13.24 -13.35
C TYR A 39 18.28 14.74 -13.58
N GLN A 40 18.31 15.18 -14.85
CA GLN A 40 18.15 16.59 -15.20
C GLN A 40 16.80 17.13 -14.72
N LYS A 41 15.72 16.39 -14.98
CA LYS A 41 14.38 16.78 -14.53
C LYS A 41 14.30 16.92 -13.01
N LEU A 42 14.85 15.99 -12.24
CA LEU A 42 14.85 16.09 -10.77
C LEU A 42 15.63 17.33 -10.30
N LYS A 43 16.78 17.61 -10.90
CA LYS A 43 17.59 18.79 -10.59
C LYS A 43 16.89 20.10 -10.93
N GLU A 44 16.22 20.17 -12.08
CA GLU A 44 15.39 21.31 -12.49
C GLU A 44 14.22 21.56 -11.53
N ASN A 45 13.68 20.51 -10.91
CA ASN A 45 12.64 20.60 -9.88
C ASN A 45 13.19 20.89 -8.47
N GLY A 46 14.46 21.30 -8.37
CA GLY A 46 15.08 21.74 -7.11
C GLY A 46 15.59 20.60 -6.21
N PHE A 47 15.65 19.36 -6.70
CA PHE A 47 16.26 18.27 -5.94
C PHE A 47 17.77 18.24 -6.12
N GLU A 48 18.50 18.36 -5.02
CA GLU A 48 19.95 18.18 -4.95
C GLU A 48 20.32 16.81 -4.36
N GLY A 49 21.58 16.41 -4.46
CA GLY A 49 22.08 15.18 -3.87
C GLY A 49 23.42 14.71 -4.45
N PRO A 50 23.96 13.59 -3.95
CA PRO A 50 25.19 13.01 -4.48
C PRO A 50 25.04 12.68 -5.97
N ALA A 51 26.06 13.04 -6.76
CA ALA A 51 26.08 12.78 -8.20
C ALA A 51 26.14 11.26 -8.48
N PRO A 52 25.27 10.72 -9.35
CA PRO A 52 25.29 9.30 -9.67
C PRO A 52 26.43 8.92 -10.61
N SER A 53 27.01 7.74 -10.42
CA SER A 53 27.99 7.14 -11.34
C SER A 53 27.36 6.02 -12.16
N PHE A 54 27.39 6.11 -13.49
CA PHE A 54 26.86 5.04 -14.34
C PHE A 54 27.81 3.82 -14.34
N PRO A 55 27.30 2.57 -14.27
CA PRO A 55 25.89 2.17 -14.21
C PRO A 55 25.33 1.96 -12.80
N LEU A 56 26.15 2.10 -11.76
CA LEU A 56 25.82 1.65 -10.39
C LEU A 56 25.17 2.73 -9.50
N GLY A 57 24.95 3.94 -10.02
CA GLY A 57 24.46 5.07 -9.26
C GLY A 57 25.43 5.43 -8.13
N ASN A 58 24.94 5.44 -6.89
CA ASN A 58 25.73 5.73 -5.69
C ASN A 58 26.17 4.47 -4.93
N ILE A 59 25.91 3.26 -5.45
CA ILE A 59 26.16 1.99 -4.73
C ILE A 59 27.64 1.85 -4.32
N ASN A 60 28.57 2.26 -5.17
CA ASN A 60 30.00 2.17 -4.86
C ASN A 60 30.40 3.10 -3.70
N GLU A 61 29.85 4.31 -3.66
CA GLU A 61 30.07 5.23 -2.54
C GLU A 61 29.47 4.67 -1.25
N MET A 62 28.24 4.13 -1.31
CA MET A 62 27.58 3.51 -0.16
C MET A 62 28.39 2.34 0.41
N LYS A 63 28.91 1.46 -0.47
CA LYS A 63 29.77 0.34 -0.07
C LYS A 63 31.07 0.82 0.57
N LYS A 64 31.70 1.86 -0.01
CA LYS A 64 32.93 2.46 0.52
C LYS A 64 32.72 3.03 1.92
N GLU A 65 31.64 3.78 2.13
CA GLU A 65 31.33 4.33 3.46
C GLU A 65 31.05 3.23 4.49
N LEU A 66 30.32 2.17 4.12
CA LEU A 66 30.10 1.01 4.99
C LEU A 66 31.43 0.31 5.37
N MET A 67 32.33 0.11 4.41
CA MET A 67 33.63 -0.49 4.66
C MET A 67 34.49 0.39 5.58
N ASN A 68 34.53 1.71 5.36
CA ASN A 68 35.27 2.65 6.20
C ASN A 68 34.80 2.59 7.67
N THR A 69 33.48 2.57 7.90
CA THR A 69 32.92 2.46 9.25
C THR A 69 33.23 1.11 9.89
N ALA A 70 33.17 0.01 9.14
CA ALA A 70 33.54 -1.32 9.65
C ALA A 70 35.04 -1.40 10.03
N SER A 71 35.93 -0.84 9.20
CA SER A 71 37.37 -0.80 9.48
C SER A 71 37.72 0.02 10.73
N SER A 72 36.98 1.11 10.99
CA SER A 72 37.14 1.92 12.21
C SER A 72 36.70 1.22 13.50
N ALA A 73 35.87 0.17 13.40
CA ALA A 73 35.45 -0.64 14.55
C ALA A 73 36.42 -1.78 14.89
N THR A 74 37.31 -2.16 13.96
CA THR A 74 38.27 -3.28 14.11
C THR A 74 39.63 -2.90 14.70
N SER A 75 39.90 -1.62 14.96
CA SER A 75 41.09 -1.21 15.73
C SER A 75 40.88 -1.46 17.22
N SER A 76 41.15 -2.71 17.65
CA SER A 76 41.38 -3.19 19.02
C SER A 76 40.40 -2.68 20.11
N PRO A 77 39.29 -3.38 20.40
CA PRO A 77 38.48 -3.06 21.55
C PRO A 77 39.17 -3.57 22.82
N SER A 78 39.60 -2.68 23.71
CA SER A 78 39.77 -3.04 25.11
C SER A 78 38.40 -3.47 25.66
N LEU A 79 38.38 -4.51 26.51
CA LEU A 79 37.13 -5.06 27.09
C LEU A 79 36.28 -4.02 27.85
N SER A 80 36.87 -2.87 28.17
CA SER A 80 36.25 -1.72 28.83
C SER A 80 35.52 -0.74 27.90
N ALA A 81 35.55 -0.94 26.57
CA ALA A 81 35.09 0.03 25.57
C ALA A 81 33.89 -0.41 24.72
N LEU A 82 33.08 -1.37 25.16
CA LEU A 82 31.77 -1.66 24.54
C LEU A 82 30.76 -0.55 24.88
N LYS A 83 31.00 0.66 24.37
CA LYS A 83 30.09 1.79 24.49
C LYS A 83 28.95 1.56 23.48
N ILE A 84 27.82 1.05 23.97
CA ILE A 84 26.61 0.89 23.15
C ILE A 84 26.22 2.28 22.64
N SER A 85 26.40 2.51 21.34
CA SER A 85 25.95 3.74 20.69
C SER A 85 24.51 3.56 20.22
N HIS A 86 23.67 4.52 20.58
CA HIS A 86 22.29 4.60 20.11
C HIS A 86 22.16 5.44 18.82
N ASP A 87 23.26 5.92 18.24
CA ASP A 87 23.27 6.59 16.93
C ASP A 87 23.18 5.57 15.78
N ILE A 88 22.02 4.92 15.69
CA ILE A 88 21.74 3.85 14.70
C ILE A 88 21.81 4.40 13.28
N HIS A 89 21.46 5.67 13.05
CA HIS A 89 21.46 6.27 11.71
C HIS A 89 22.87 6.30 11.12
N SER A 90 23.84 6.84 11.87
CA SER A 90 25.23 6.87 11.43
C SER A 90 25.84 5.47 11.33
N LEU A 91 25.44 4.54 12.21
CA LEU A 91 25.97 3.18 12.23
C LEU A 91 25.44 2.31 11.08
N ALA A 92 24.13 2.29 10.86
CA ALA A 92 23.49 1.45 9.86
C ALA A 92 23.53 2.08 8.46
N PHE A 93 23.50 3.41 8.38
CA PHE A 93 23.42 4.17 7.14
C PHE A 93 24.45 5.32 7.09
N PRO A 94 25.76 5.04 7.22
CA PRO A 94 26.79 6.07 7.29
C PRO A 94 26.79 7.03 6.09
N TYR A 95 26.48 6.51 4.90
CA TYR A 95 26.32 7.31 3.68
C TYR A 95 25.11 8.26 3.74
N PHE A 96 23.97 7.86 4.31
CA PHE A 96 22.83 8.77 4.48
C PHE A 96 23.12 9.81 5.56
N ALA A 97 23.79 9.43 6.65
CA ALA A 97 24.24 10.39 7.66
C ALA A 97 25.18 11.45 7.07
N LYS A 98 26.12 11.03 6.20
CA LYS A 98 27.02 11.93 5.46
C LYS A 98 26.27 12.82 4.49
N TRP A 99 25.44 12.25 3.61
CA TRP A 99 24.71 13.04 2.60
C TRP A 99 23.67 13.97 3.21
N GLN A 100 23.05 13.60 4.34
CA GLN A 100 22.14 14.48 5.05
C GLN A 100 22.83 15.74 5.58
N LYS A 101 24.12 15.64 5.97
CA LYS A 101 24.92 16.81 6.37
C LYS A 101 25.27 17.71 5.18
N LEU A 102 25.44 17.13 3.99
CA LEU A 102 25.87 17.84 2.79
C LEU A 102 24.71 18.46 1.99
N HIS A 103 23.58 17.75 1.92
CA HIS A 103 22.45 18.08 1.04
C HIS A 103 21.15 18.35 1.82
N GLY A 104 21.21 18.35 3.15
CA GLY A 104 20.06 18.57 4.01
C GLY A 104 19.16 17.34 4.17
N LYS A 105 17.93 17.55 4.62
CA LYS A 105 17.00 16.47 4.99
C LYS A 105 16.19 15.91 3.82
N VAL A 106 16.28 16.53 2.64
CA VAL A 106 15.60 16.08 1.42
C VAL A 106 16.60 16.14 0.27
N PHE A 107 16.94 14.98 -0.31
CA PHE A 107 17.89 14.90 -1.42
C PHE A 107 17.63 13.67 -2.29
N ILE A 108 18.16 13.66 -3.51
CA ILE A 108 18.09 12.52 -4.42
C ILE A 108 19.35 11.66 -4.35
N TYR A 109 19.20 10.35 -4.48
CA TYR A 109 20.31 9.40 -4.67
C TYR A 109 19.88 8.32 -5.66
N TRP A 110 20.82 7.50 -6.11
CA TRP A 110 20.60 6.53 -7.18
C TRP A 110 21.06 5.14 -6.77
N LEU A 111 20.23 4.14 -7.06
CA LEU A 111 20.61 2.73 -7.00
C LEU A 111 20.59 2.20 -8.44
N GLY A 112 21.76 1.98 -9.02
CA GLY A 112 21.87 1.69 -10.44
C GLY A 112 21.40 2.88 -11.28
N THR A 113 20.43 2.63 -12.16
CA THR A 113 19.80 3.62 -13.05
C THR A 113 18.46 4.16 -12.52
N GLU A 114 18.10 3.87 -11.26
CA GLU A 114 16.86 4.32 -10.65
C GLU A 114 17.09 5.39 -9.57
N PRO A 115 16.42 6.55 -9.68
CA PRO A 115 16.49 7.60 -8.68
C PRO A 115 15.57 7.29 -7.49
N PHE A 116 16.02 7.73 -6.32
CA PHE A 116 15.29 7.70 -5.06
C PHE A 116 15.35 9.09 -4.44
N VAL A 117 14.26 9.50 -3.79
CA VAL A 117 14.23 10.70 -2.96
C VAL A 117 14.35 10.26 -1.50
N TYR A 118 15.44 10.67 -0.86
CA TYR A 118 15.59 10.58 0.59
C TYR A 118 14.81 11.71 1.26
N ILE A 119 14.01 11.40 2.27
CA ILE A 119 13.18 12.37 2.99
C ILE A 119 13.29 12.08 4.49
N ALA A 120 13.87 13.01 5.23
CA ALA A 120 13.93 13.05 6.70
C ALA A 120 13.36 14.35 7.26
N ASP A 121 12.56 15.07 6.46
CA ASP A 121 11.87 16.31 6.85
C ASP A 121 10.36 16.07 7.02
N PRO A 122 9.80 16.18 8.23
CA PRO A 122 8.38 15.96 8.48
C PRO A 122 7.48 16.99 7.79
N GLU A 123 7.91 18.25 7.64
CA GLU A 123 7.10 19.27 6.98
C GLU A 123 6.99 19.00 5.47
N PHE A 124 8.09 18.51 4.87
CA PHE A 124 8.06 18.05 3.49
C PHE A 124 7.11 16.86 3.31
N ILE A 125 7.16 15.86 4.21
CA ILE A 125 6.24 14.71 4.19
C ILE A 125 4.78 15.16 4.31
N LYS A 126 4.48 16.11 5.20
CA LYS A 126 3.14 16.64 5.40
C LYS A 126 2.62 17.36 4.15
N LYS A 127 3.41 18.26 3.55
CA LYS A 127 3.02 18.97 2.32
C LYS A 127 2.82 18.02 1.15
N MET A 128 3.75 17.07 0.98
CA MET A 128 3.67 16.06 -0.07
C MET A 128 2.45 15.14 0.10
N SER A 129 2.16 14.69 1.33
CA SER A 129 1.00 13.83 1.60
C SER A 129 -0.34 14.56 1.50
N ALA A 130 -0.38 15.87 1.78
CA ALA A 130 -1.56 16.70 1.57
C ALA A 130 -1.84 16.97 0.08
N GLY A 131 -0.79 17.15 -0.73
CA GLY A 131 -0.91 17.45 -2.16
C GLY A 131 -1.15 16.24 -3.06
N VAL A 132 -1.01 15.02 -2.55
CA VAL A 132 -1.12 13.79 -3.32
C VAL A 132 -2.26 12.94 -2.77
N MET A 133 -3.34 12.79 -3.54
CA MET A 133 -4.44 11.89 -3.20
C MET A 133 -3.91 10.46 -3.01
N GLY A 134 -4.39 9.74 -2.00
CA GLY A 134 -3.85 8.42 -1.60
C GLY A 134 -3.75 7.37 -2.73
N LYS A 135 -4.48 7.54 -3.82
CA LYS A 135 -4.46 6.70 -5.04
C LYS A 135 -3.20 6.89 -5.90
N SER A 136 -2.46 7.99 -5.74
CA SER A 136 -1.23 8.28 -6.50
C SER A 136 0.05 7.77 -5.82
N TRP A 137 -0.07 7.12 -4.65
CA TRP A 137 1.03 6.50 -3.93
C TRP A 137 1.05 4.99 -4.17
N GLY A 138 2.06 4.52 -4.91
CA GLY A 138 2.31 3.09 -5.12
C GLY A 138 3.53 2.59 -4.35
N LYS A 139 3.63 1.26 -4.16
CA LYS A 139 4.87 0.61 -3.76
C LYS A 139 5.89 0.72 -4.92
N PRO A 140 7.17 1.00 -4.65
CA PRO A 140 8.18 1.15 -5.70
C PRO A 140 8.21 -0.08 -6.62
N THR A 141 8.04 0.14 -7.92
CA THR A 141 7.97 -0.93 -8.94
C THR A 141 9.26 -1.73 -9.03
N VAL A 142 10.41 -1.09 -8.75
CA VAL A 142 11.73 -1.73 -8.62
C VAL A 142 11.68 -2.90 -7.63
N PHE A 143 11.06 -2.69 -6.46
CA PHE A 143 10.96 -3.72 -5.44
C PHE A 143 9.95 -4.81 -5.77
N LYS A 144 8.93 -4.53 -6.59
CA LYS A 144 7.99 -5.54 -7.07
C LYS A 144 8.64 -6.50 -8.07
N ARG A 145 9.57 -6.01 -8.90
CA ARG A 145 10.25 -6.82 -9.92
C ARG A 145 11.42 -7.58 -9.34
N ASP A 146 12.34 -6.88 -8.67
CA ASP A 146 13.61 -7.47 -8.20
C ASP A 146 13.41 -8.38 -6.99
N ARG A 147 12.42 -8.09 -6.15
CA ARG A 147 12.14 -8.85 -4.93
C ARG A 147 10.89 -9.73 -5.05
N LYS A 148 10.41 -9.96 -6.27
CA LYS A 148 9.30 -10.88 -6.57
C LYS A 148 9.57 -12.28 -6.03
N ALA A 149 10.81 -12.76 -6.14
CA ALA A 149 11.18 -14.09 -5.64
C ALA A 149 11.13 -14.18 -4.10
N MET A 150 11.41 -13.07 -3.39
CA MET A 150 11.41 -13.04 -1.92
C MET A 150 10.02 -12.78 -1.34
N PHE A 151 9.25 -11.86 -1.94
CA PHE A 151 7.98 -11.40 -1.37
C PHE A 151 6.76 -11.82 -2.18
N GLY A 152 6.91 -12.43 -3.36
CA GLY A 152 5.80 -12.84 -4.22
C GLY A 152 4.80 -11.71 -4.50
N LYS A 153 3.52 -12.07 -4.56
CA LYS A 153 2.38 -11.14 -4.37
C LYS A 153 2.00 -11.02 -2.88
N GLY A 154 2.94 -11.30 -1.98
CA GLY A 154 2.72 -11.30 -0.54
C GLY A 154 2.43 -9.90 -0.01
N LEU A 155 1.97 -9.87 1.23
CA LEU A 155 1.34 -8.72 1.87
C LEU A 155 2.03 -7.36 1.65
N VAL A 156 3.36 -7.33 1.74
CA VAL A 156 4.18 -6.12 1.62
C VAL A 156 4.04 -5.47 0.24
N MET A 157 3.73 -6.28 -0.78
CA MET A 157 3.68 -5.89 -2.20
C MET A 157 2.25 -5.88 -2.76
N VAL A 158 1.22 -6.21 -1.96
CA VAL A 158 -0.18 -6.17 -2.39
C VAL A 158 -0.62 -4.72 -2.55
N GLU A 159 -0.73 -4.28 -3.81
CA GLU A 159 -1.58 -3.16 -4.19
C GLU A 159 -2.94 -3.75 -4.52
N GLY A 160 -3.85 -3.74 -3.55
CA GLY A 160 -5.16 -4.35 -3.75
C GLY A 160 -6.10 -3.38 -4.46
N ASP A 161 -6.59 -3.80 -5.63
CA ASP A 161 -7.57 -3.12 -6.47
C ASP A 161 -8.66 -2.41 -5.68
N GLU A 162 -8.99 -1.19 -6.08
CA GLU A 162 -10.03 -0.37 -5.46
C GLU A 162 -11.33 -1.16 -5.31
N TRP A 163 -11.65 -2.02 -6.28
CA TRP A 163 -12.82 -2.88 -6.31
C TRP A 163 -12.96 -3.81 -5.08
N MET A 164 -11.89 -4.50 -4.66
CA MET A 164 -11.98 -5.38 -3.47
C MET A 164 -12.23 -4.58 -2.19
N GLY A 165 -11.70 -3.35 -2.12
CA GLY A 165 -11.99 -2.43 -1.01
C GLY A 165 -13.45 -2.00 -1.00
N TRP A 166 -14.01 -1.69 -2.17
CA TRP A 166 -15.42 -1.33 -2.34
C TRP A 166 -16.36 -2.45 -1.90
N VAL A 167 -16.10 -3.67 -2.38
CA VAL A 167 -16.85 -4.88 -2.03
C VAL A 167 -16.81 -5.09 -0.52
N MET A 168 -15.63 -5.03 0.10
CA MET A 168 -15.49 -5.22 1.54
C MET A 168 -16.28 -4.19 2.35
N ASN A 169 -16.16 -2.91 1.99
CA ASN A 169 -16.87 -1.84 2.70
C ASN A 169 -18.39 -1.97 2.55
N GLU A 170 -18.89 -2.32 1.37
CA GLU A 170 -20.32 -2.51 1.17
C GLU A 170 -20.84 -3.75 1.94
N VAL A 171 -20.05 -4.83 2.02
CA VAL A 171 -20.36 -5.97 2.89
C VAL A 171 -20.41 -5.53 4.35
N LEU A 172 -19.44 -4.75 4.84
CA LEU A 172 -19.42 -4.27 6.23
C LEU A 172 -20.59 -3.33 6.54
N ARG A 173 -21.07 -2.56 5.56
CA ARG A 173 -22.26 -1.70 5.69
C ARG A 173 -23.53 -2.54 5.87
N LEU A 174 -23.77 -3.49 4.97
CA LEU A 174 -24.99 -4.31 4.99
C LEU A 174 -24.96 -5.36 6.11
N TYR A 175 -23.79 -5.92 6.40
CA TYR A 175 -23.60 -7.03 7.33
C TYR A 175 -22.51 -6.72 8.36
N SER A 176 -22.67 -5.62 9.11
CA SER A 176 -21.71 -5.24 10.16
C SER A 176 -21.55 -6.35 11.22
N PRO A 177 -20.39 -7.00 11.35
CA PRO A 177 -20.19 -8.06 12.33
C PRO A 177 -20.37 -7.56 13.76
N ALA A 178 -19.99 -6.31 14.03
CA ALA A 178 -20.30 -5.61 15.27
C ALA A 178 -21.53 -4.72 15.04
N PRO A 179 -22.74 -5.12 15.47
CA PRO A 179 -23.95 -4.38 15.14
C PRO A 179 -24.11 -3.06 15.89
N ASN A 180 -23.33 -2.84 16.95
CA ASN A 180 -23.37 -1.62 17.75
C ASN A 180 -21.99 -1.25 18.32
N VAL A 181 -21.86 -0.01 18.76
CA VAL A 181 -20.74 0.48 19.57
C VAL A 181 -21.28 0.90 20.93
N GLN A 182 -20.68 0.39 22.00
CA GLN A 182 -21.07 0.71 23.37
C GLN A 182 -20.04 1.64 24.03
N ARG A 183 -20.52 2.62 24.80
CA ARG A 183 -19.71 3.54 25.60
C ARG A 183 -20.42 3.85 26.91
N GLN A 184 -19.68 4.18 27.96
CA GLN A 184 -20.23 4.75 29.18
C GLN A 184 -19.72 6.19 29.34
N THR A 185 -20.60 7.11 29.66
CA THR A 185 -20.23 8.50 29.96
C THR A 185 -19.42 8.55 31.26
N ARG A 186 -18.28 9.24 31.23
CA ARG A 186 -17.39 9.40 32.41
C ARG A 186 -17.67 10.67 33.21
N GLU A 187 -18.40 11.58 32.59
CA GLU A 187 -18.87 12.87 33.08
C GLU A 187 -20.16 13.21 32.35
N ASP A 188 -20.86 14.25 32.80
CA ASP A 188 -22.07 14.72 32.13
C ASP A 188 -21.71 15.26 30.73
N ILE A 189 -22.34 14.73 29.70
CA ILE A 189 -22.12 15.15 28.31
C ILE A 189 -23.29 16.05 27.89
N LYS A 190 -22.99 17.31 27.54
CA LYS A 190 -23.97 18.22 26.95
C LYS A 190 -23.96 18.09 25.43
N VAL A 191 -25.11 17.78 24.85
CA VAL A 191 -25.34 17.74 23.40
C VAL A 191 -26.47 18.70 23.10
N ASP A 192 -26.15 19.86 22.54
CA ASP A 192 -27.08 20.97 22.31
C ASP A 192 -27.88 21.29 23.59
N ASN A 193 -29.20 21.05 23.56
CA ASN A 193 -30.12 21.32 24.67
C ASN A 193 -30.34 20.11 25.60
N VAL A 194 -29.61 19.00 25.39
CA VAL A 194 -29.76 17.75 26.13
C VAL A 194 -28.50 17.47 26.96
N VAL A 195 -28.69 16.94 28.17
CA VAL A 195 -27.60 16.48 29.03
C VAL A 195 -27.71 14.98 29.22
N ILE A 196 -26.64 14.25 28.93
CA ILE A 196 -26.48 12.81 29.19
C ILE A 196 -25.67 12.67 30.48
N PRO A 197 -26.26 12.24 31.60
CA PRO A 197 -25.56 12.16 32.87
C PRO A 197 -24.35 11.23 32.86
N LYS A 198 -23.41 11.46 33.78
CA LYS A 198 -22.31 10.55 34.09
C LYS A 198 -22.82 9.15 34.47
N GLY A 199 -22.14 8.11 33.97
CA GLY A 199 -22.46 6.71 34.24
C GLY A 199 -23.50 6.09 33.30
N THR A 200 -24.07 6.87 32.38
CA THR A 200 -25.02 6.38 31.37
C THR A 200 -24.30 5.52 30.33
N ASN A 201 -24.81 4.31 30.11
CA ASN A 201 -24.40 3.44 29.02
C ASN A 201 -25.12 3.85 27.73
N MET A 202 -24.35 4.05 26.66
CA MET A 202 -24.82 4.44 25.34
C MET A 202 -24.72 3.25 24.38
N TRP A 203 -25.81 3.00 23.68
CA TRP A 203 -25.89 2.05 22.56
C TRP A 203 -25.93 2.83 21.26
N ILE A 204 -24.87 2.71 20.45
CA ILE A 204 -24.79 3.34 19.13
C ILE A 204 -25.07 2.26 18.11
N ASP A 205 -26.26 2.29 17.52
CA ASP A 205 -26.74 1.26 16.59
C ASP A 205 -26.14 1.48 15.20
N LEU A 206 -25.12 0.67 14.86
CA LEU A 206 -24.45 0.78 13.57
C LEU A 206 -25.31 0.23 12.44
N VAL A 207 -26.03 -0.88 12.67
CA VAL A 207 -26.86 -1.52 11.65
C VAL A 207 -27.95 -0.56 11.21
N SER A 208 -28.63 0.09 12.16
CA SER A 208 -29.66 1.09 11.86
C SER A 208 -29.10 2.25 11.03
N MET A 209 -27.97 2.85 11.44
CA MET A 209 -27.35 3.94 10.68
C MET A 209 -26.88 3.52 9.28
N HIS A 210 -26.38 2.29 9.12
CA HIS A 210 -25.91 1.77 7.82
C HIS A 210 -27.06 1.45 6.86
N HIS A 211 -28.28 1.30 7.39
CA HIS A 211 -29.50 1.05 6.63
C HIS A 211 -30.45 2.27 6.57
N ASP A 212 -30.02 3.42 7.07
CA ASP A 212 -30.80 4.66 7.04
C ASP A 212 -30.81 5.27 5.63
N LYS A 213 -31.99 5.31 5.02
CA LYS A 213 -32.24 5.93 3.70
C LYS A 213 -31.84 7.40 3.65
N GLN A 214 -31.97 8.14 4.75
CA GLN A 214 -31.57 9.55 4.79
C GLN A 214 -30.05 9.67 4.62
N LEU A 215 -29.28 8.77 5.22
CA LEU A 215 -27.83 8.73 5.14
C LEU A 215 -27.31 8.11 3.84
N TRP A 216 -27.99 7.11 3.28
CA TRP A 216 -27.44 6.27 2.19
C TRP A 216 -28.22 6.27 0.87
N GLY A 217 -29.41 6.87 0.84
CA GLY A 217 -30.29 6.90 -0.35
C GLY A 217 -31.33 5.78 -0.38
N GLU A 218 -32.16 5.76 -1.42
CA GLU A 218 -33.26 4.77 -1.54
C GLU A 218 -32.77 3.35 -1.80
N ASP A 219 -31.61 3.23 -2.46
CA ASP A 219 -30.96 1.95 -2.79
C ASP A 219 -30.17 1.37 -1.60
N VAL A 220 -30.40 1.86 -0.38
CA VAL A 220 -29.64 1.48 0.83
C VAL A 220 -29.62 -0.02 1.13
N ASN A 221 -30.64 -0.77 0.73
CA ASN A 221 -30.69 -2.21 0.97
C ASN A 221 -30.08 -3.04 -0.18
N GLU A 222 -29.62 -2.39 -1.25
CA GLU A 222 -28.95 -3.05 -2.37
C GLU A 222 -27.46 -3.20 -2.11
N PHE A 223 -26.89 -4.33 -2.54
CA PHE A 223 -25.44 -4.53 -2.56
C PHE A 223 -24.82 -3.79 -3.75
N LYS A 224 -24.24 -2.61 -3.50
CA LYS A 224 -23.68 -1.73 -4.53
C LYS A 224 -22.27 -1.23 -4.13
N PRO A 225 -21.22 -2.03 -4.38
CA PRO A 225 -19.83 -1.66 -4.06
C PRO A 225 -19.41 -0.29 -4.58
N GLU A 226 -19.91 0.12 -5.76
CA GLU A 226 -19.58 1.37 -6.42
C GLU A 226 -19.86 2.62 -5.57
N ARG A 227 -20.66 2.51 -4.49
CA ARG A 227 -20.80 3.57 -3.47
C ARG A 227 -19.45 4.05 -2.93
N PHE A 228 -18.45 3.17 -2.88
CA PHE A 228 -17.12 3.47 -2.32
C PHE A 228 -16.08 3.87 -3.37
N LYS A 229 -16.50 4.09 -4.62
CA LYS A 229 -15.61 4.43 -5.74
C LYS A 229 -14.85 5.74 -5.54
N ASP A 230 -15.61 6.78 -5.21
CA ASP A 230 -15.09 8.14 -5.08
C ASP A 230 -14.62 8.44 -3.66
N ASP A 231 -15.27 7.86 -2.64
CA ASP A 231 -14.86 7.91 -1.23
C ASP A 231 -14.74 6.50 -0.63
N MET A 232 -13.50 6.02 -0.47
CA MET A 232 -13.22 4.70 0.11
C MET A 232 -13.47 4.63 1.63
N ILE A 233 -13.55 5.77 2.31
CA ILE A 233 -13.67 5.85 3.76
C ILE A 233 -15.12 5.85 4.19
N HIS A 234 -15.95 6.68 3.54
CA HIS A 234 -17.37 6.86 3.92
C HIS A 234 -18.35 6.42 2.84
N GLY A 235 -17.88 6.12 1.63
CA GLY A 235 -18.73 5.76 0.50
C GLY A 235 -19.71 6.87 0.14
N GLY A 236 -20.92 6.47 -0.27
CA GLY A 236 -22.03 7.38 -0.56
C GLY A 236 -22.75 7.92 0.68
N CYS A 237 -22.20 7.75 1.88
CA CYS A 237 -22.87 8.21 3.10
C CYS A 237 -22.87 9.75 3.17
N LYS A 238 -24.06 10.34 3.37
CA LYS A 238 -24.22 11.79 3.46
C LYS A 238 -23.63 12.40 4.74
N HIS A 239 -23.25 11.57 5.72
CA HIS A 239 -22.66 12.03 6.97
C HIS A 239 -21.49 11.15 7.41
N LYS A 240 -20.34 11.75 7.77
CA LYS A 240 -19.11 11.00 8.10
C LYS A 240 -19.25 10.05 9.31
N MET A 241 -20.15 10.37 10.24
CA MET A 241 -20.47 9.50 11.39
C MET A 241 -21.57 8.46 11.09
N GLY A 242 -22.09 8.42 9.86
CA GLY A 242 -23.10 7.44 9.43
C GLY A 242 -22.51 6.10 8.96
N TYR A 243 -21.19 6.02 8.78
CA TYR A 243 -20.48 4.78 8.43
C TYR A 243 -19.31 4.52 9.38
N LEU A 244 -19.50 3.59 10.31
CA LEU A 244 -18.59 3.31 11.42
C LEU A 244 -18.34 1.80 11.63
N PRO A 245 -18.02 1.02 10.58
CA PRO A 245 -17.93 -0.46 10.66
C PRO A 245 -16.85 -0.97 11.61
N PHE A 246 -15.87 -0.12 11.94
CA PHE A 246 -14.77 -0.42 12.87
C PHE A 246 -14.84 0.45 14.14
N GLY A 247 -15.97 1.11 14.40
CA GLY A 247 -16.13 2.10 15.45
C GLY A 247 -15.39 3.40 15.18
N PHE A 248 -15.19 4.20 16.23
CA PHE A 248 -14.60 5.54 16.15
C PHE A 248 -13.83 5.94 17.43
N GLY A 249 -13.01 6.98 17.30
CA GLY A 249 -12.18 7.54 18.37
C GLY A 249 -11.02 6.63 18.79
N GLY A 250 -10.43 6.91 19.97
CA GLY A 250 -9.26 6.18 20.48
C GLY A 250 -9.48 4.70 20.84
N ARG A 251 -10.70 4.17 20.66
CA ARG A 251 -11.07 2.77 20.87
C ARG A 251 -11.70 2.16 19.62
N MET A 252 -11.33 2.68 18.44
CA MET A 252 -11.63 2.03 17.16
C MET A 252 -10.93 0.67 17.06
N CYS A 253 -11.43 -0.21 16.19
CA CYS A 253 -10.90 -1.56 16.03
C CYS A 253 -9.42 -1.54 15.65
N ILE A 254 -8.57 -2.07 16.52
CA ILE A 254 -7.14 -2.25 16.27
C ILE A 254 -6.88 -3.20 15.09
N GLY A 255 -7.79 -4.13 14.85
CA GLY A 255 -7.72 -5.11 13.77
C GLY A 255 -8.11 -4.59 12.38
N ARG A 256 -8.57 -3.34 12.23
CA ARG A 256 -9.08 -2.80 10.95
C ARG A 256 -8.16 -3.09 9.77
N ASN A 257 -6.87 -2.80 9.90
CA ASN A 257 -5.92 -2.96 8.79
C ASN A 257 -5.62 -4.45 8.52
N LEU A 258 -5.59 -5.28 9.56
CA LEU A 258 -5.42 -6.73 9.43
C LEU A 258 -6.61 -7.35 8.70
N THR A 259 -7.84 -7.00 9.09
CA THR A 259 -9.07 -7.49 8.46
C THR A 259 -9.11 -7.13 6.97
N MET A 260 -8.79 -5.88 6.59
CA MET A 260 -8.79 -5.46 5.18
C MET A 260 -7.76 -6.25 4.35
N MET A 261 -6.62 -6.57 4.95
CA MET A 261 -5.59 -7.39 4.34
C MET A 261 -6.07 -8.84 4.16
N GLU A 262 -6.54 -9.48 5.24
CA GLU A 262 -6.93 -10.88 5.25
C GLU A 262 -8.05 -11.14 4.25
N PHE A 263 -9.04 -10.25 4.22
CA PHE A 263 -10.13 -10.30 3.25
C PHE A 263 -9.59 -10.34 1.81
N LYS A 264 -8.69 -9.42 1.46
CA LYS A 264 -8.12 -9.35 0.10
C LYS A 264 -7.37 -10.63 -0.26
N VAL A 265 -6.59 -11.18 0.67
CA VAL A 265 -5.84 -12.42 0.44
C VAL A 265 -6.78 -13.60 0.26
N VAL A 266 -7.70 -13.81 1.21
CA VAL A 266 -8.63 -14.95 1.19
C VAL A 266 -9.55 -14.89 -0.04
N LEU A 267 -10.14 -13.73 -0.32
CA LEU A 267 -11.01 -13.56 -1.48
C LEU A 267 -10.24 -13.78 -2.79
N SER A 268 -9.02 -13.25 -2.91
CA SER A 268 -8.19 -13.48 -4.10
C SER A 268 -7.91 -14.97 -4.29
N LEU A 269 -7.53 -15.68 -3.23
CA LEU A 269 -7.25 -17.11 -3.29
C LEU A 269 -8.49 -17.92 -3.67
N ILE A 270 -9.67 -17.55 -3.16
CA ILE A 270 -10.93 -18.19 -3.55
C ILE A 270 -11.20 -17.94 -5.04
N LEU A 271 -11.19 -16.68 -5.48
CA LEU A 271 -11.54 -16.30 -6.86
C LEU A 271 -10.56 -16.79 -7.91
N THR A 272 -9.29 -17.06 -7.56
CA THR A 272 -8.30 -17.58 -8.52
C THR A 272 -8.26 -19.09 -8.61
N ASN A 273 -8.85 -19.82 -7.66
CA ASN A 273 -8.77 -21.28 -7.61
C ASN A 273 -10.14 -21.95 -7.74
N PHE A 274 -11.23 -21.24 -7.45
CA PHE A 274 -12.57 -21.81 -7.44
C PHE A 274 -13.60 -20.87 -8.07
N SER A 275 -14.58 -21.47 -8.73
CA SER A 275 -15.91 -20.89 -8.87
C SER A 275 -16.81 -21.42 -7.74
N PHE A 276 -17.79 -20.64 -7.30
CA PHE A 276 -18.70 -21.09 -6.24
C PHE A 276 -20.13 -20.56 -6.45
N SER A 277 -21.09 -21.30 -5.91
CA SER A 277 -22.51 -20.96 -5.93
C SER A 277 -23.14 -21.20 -4.55
N ILE A 278 -24.27 -20.54 -4.30
CA ILE A 278 -25.04 -20.74 -3.07
C ILE A 278 -25.74 -22.10 -3.14
N SER A 279 -25.69 -22.88 -2.06
CA SER A 279 -26.43 -24.14 -1.98
C SER A 279 -27.95 -23.91 -2.08
N PRO A 280 -28.71 -24.77 -2.77
CA PRO A 280 -30.18 -24.71 -2.77
C PRO A 280 -30.81 -24.76 -1.38
N ASN A 281 -30.09 -25.29 -0.39
CA ASN A 281 -30.54 -25.38 1.00
C ASN A 281 -30.27 -24.10 1.82
N TYR A 282 -29.64 -23.08 1.23
CA TYR A 282 -29.38 -21.83 1.92
C TYR A 282 -30.67 -21.11 2.29
N ARG A 283 -30.75 -20.66 3.55
CA ARG A 283 -31.82 -19.77 4.03
C ARG A 283 -31.21 -18.52 4.62
N HIS A 284 -31.57 -17.37 4.03
CA HIS A 284 -31.12 -16.08 4.52
C HIS A 284 -31.84 -15.72 5.83
N CYS A 285 -31.16 -15.90 6.97
CA CYS A 285 -31.69 -15.59 8.29
C CYS A 285 -30.58 -15.05 9.21
N PRO A 286 -30.22 -13.75 9.09
CA PRO A 286 -29.23 -13.14 9.95
C PRO A 286 -29.76 -13.03 11.40
N SER A 287 -28.88 -13.24 12.38
CA SER A 287 -29.19 -12.98 13.79
C SER A 287 -27.99 -12.41 14.53
N ILE A 288 -28.28 -11.75 15.66
CA ILE A 288 -27.29 -11.16 16.55
C ILE A 288 -27.22 -12.01 17.81
N MET A 289 -26.04 -12.52 18.12
CA MET A 289 -25.74 -13.13 19.43
C MET A 289 -24.68 -12.32 20.16
N LEU A 290 -23.46 -12.36 19.63
CA LEU A 290 -22.34 -11.47 19.99
C LEU A 290 -21.94 -10.63 18.78
N SER A 291 -21.85 -11.27 17.61
CA SER A 291 -21.73 -10.67 16.30
C SER A 291 -22.96 -10.95 15.44
N LEU A 292 -23.13 -10.17 14.37
CA LEU A 292 -24.07 -10.48 13.30
C LEU A 292 -23.55 -11.71 12.53
N ARG A 293 -24.39 -12.74 12.39
CA ARG A 293 -24.04 -13.98 11.71
C ARG A 293 -25.25 -14.62 11.00
N PRO A 294 -25.04 -15.45 9.97
CA PRO A 294 -26.11 -16.27 9.44
C PRO A 294 -26.47 -17.38 10.44
N THR A 295 -27.73 -17.42 10.87
CA THR A 295 -28.20 -18.37 11.90
C THR A 295 -28.07 -19.82 11.44
N GLN A 296 -28.28 -20.07 10.15
CA GLN A 296 -28.24 -21.40 9.53
C GLN A 296 -26.96 -21.63 8.69
N GLY A 297 -25.93 -20.81 8.91
CA GLY A 297 -24.71 -20.83 8.12
C GLY A 297 -24.88 -20.32 6.68
N LEU A 298 -23.82 -20.45 5.88
CA LEU A 298 -23.78 -20.08 4.47
C LEU A 298 -23.19 -21.25 3.67
N PRO A 299 -23.94 -22.35 3.44
CA PRO A 299 -23.47 -23.46 2.63
C PRO A 299 -23.22 -23.01 1.19
N LEU A 300 -21.98 -23.18 0.74
CA LEU A 300 -21.52 -22.87 -0.62
C LEU A 300 -21.07 -24.15 -1.32
N ILE A 301 -21.29 -24.21 -2.62
CA ILE A 301 -20.81 -25.29 -3.49
C ILE A 301 -19.62 -24.73 -4.27
N PHE A 302 -18.42 -25.29 -4.04
CA PHE A 302 -17.19 -24.90 -4.71
C PHE A 302 -16.86 -25.87 -5.85
N GLN A 303 -16.38 -25.32 -6.98
CA GLN A 303 -15.87 -26.04 -8.13
C GLN A 303 -14.48 -25.48 -8.47
N PRO A 304 -13.43 -26.30 -8.57
CA PRO A 304 -12.13 -25.84 -9.05
C PRO A 304 -12.26 -25.18 -10.43
N LEU A 305 -11.47 -24.11 -10.67
CA LEU A 305 -11.38 -23.45 -11.98
C LEU A 305 -10.56 -24.27 -12.98
#